data_AF-A0A968PFX8-F1
#
_entry.id   AF-A0A968PFX8-F1
#
_cell.length_a   1.000
_cell.length_b   1.000
_cell.length_c   1.000
_cell.angle_alpha   90.00
_cell.angle_beta   90.00
_cell.angle_gamma   90.00
#
_symmetry.space_group_name_H-M   'P 1'
#
loop_
_entity.id
_entity.type
_entity.pdbx_description
1 polymer ?
#
loop_
_entity_poly.entity_id
_entity_poly.type
_entity_poly.pdbx_seq_one_letter_code
_entity_poly.pdbx_strand_id
1 'polypeptide(L)'
;MWLPECAYRPQGWWTPGITWGGPRNRIGVEHLVADEGITHFFLEHHLVESSRSEWVNNGGSWHKVDWNEAEKYPARGWRNVHESQGLNSDGGGMARVTVLARDPQICESVWSGAVGYPADGAYMEFHKNGALTVACAIGKSPVKAPI
;
A
#
# COMPACT_ATOMS: atom_id res chain seq x y z
N MET A 1 10.12 4.07 -0.66
CA MET A 1 9.59 4.23 0.70
C MET A 1 8.22 3.59 0.82
N TRP A 2 7.79 3.30 2.03
CA TRP A 2 6.41 2.93 2.32
C TRP A 2 5.64 4.17 2.74
N LEU A 3 4.62 4.57 1.96
CA LEU A 3 3.69 5.60 2.40
C LEU A 3 2.75 4.99 3.45
N PRO A 4 2.43 5.70 4.54
CA PRO A 4 1.42 5.22 5.48
C PRO A 4 0.13 4.88 4.74
N GLU A 5 -0.35 3.63 4.88
CA GLU A 5 -1.52 3.09 4.20
C GLU A 5 -1.49 3.17 2.66
N CYS A 6 -0.30 3.27 2.04
CA CYS A 6 -0.17 3.59 0.62
C CYS A 6 -0.99 4.84 0.20
N ALA A 7 -1.23 5.76 1.14
CA ALA A 7 -2.13 6.88 0.96
C ALA A 7 -1.47 7.95 0.08
N TYR A 8 -1.97 8.06 -1.14
CA TYR A 8 -1.47 9.00 -2.14
C TYR A 8 -2.49 10.08 -2.47
N ARG A 9 -1.97 11.29 -2.72
CA ARG A 9 -2.77 12.40 -3.23
C ARG A 9 -1.94 13.20 -4.24
N PRO A 10 -2.48 13.45 -5.46
CA PRO A 10 -1.84 14.35 -6.42
C PRO A 10 -1.92 15.81 -5.95
N GLN A 11 -1.21 16.70 -6.63
CA GLN A 11 -1.35 18.12 -6.42
C GLN A 11 -2.77 18.62 -6.75
N GLY A 12 -3.13 19.77 -6.19
CA GLY A 12 -4.34 20.51 -6.57
C GLY A 12 -5.18 20.95 -5.39
N TRP A 13 -6.39 21.41 -5.69
CA TRP A 13 -7.34 21.92 -4.71
C TRP A 13 -7.75 20.84 -3.70
N TRP A 14 -7.70 21.15 -2.41
CA TRP A 14 -8.01 20.22 -1.33
C TRP A 14 -8.94 20.87 -0.33
N THR A 15 -10.03 20.18 -0.01
CA THR A 15 -10.89 20.53 1.11
C THR A 15 -10.63 19.55 2.26
N PRO A 16 -10.20 20.02 3.44
CA PRO A 16 -10.03 19.17 4.62
C PRO A 16 -11.37 18.59 5.09
N GLY A 17 -11.34 17.35 5.62
CA GLY A 17 -12.50 16.70 6.24
C GLY A 17 -12.83 17.20 7.66
N ILE A 18 -12.28 18.33 8.08
CA ILE A 18 -12.49 18.94 9.39
C ILE A 18 -13.18 20.30 9.22
N THR A 19 -14.07 20.64 10.16
CA THR A 19 -14.96 21.81 10.07
C THR A 19 -14.26 23.17 10.21
N TRP A 20 -13.05 23.19 10.77
CA TRP A 20 -12.27 24.40 10.99
C TRP A 20 -11.12 24.58 9.99
N GLY A 21 -11.06 23.71 8.96
CA GLY A 21 -10.09 23.80 7.88
C GLY A 21 -10.68 24.46 6.64
N GLY A 22 -9.94 25.41 6.04
CA GLY A 22 -10.31 26.01 4.75
C GLY A 22 -9.77 25.20 3.56
N PRO A 23 -10.48 25.20 2.41
CA PRO A 23 -9.94 24.68 1.16
C PRO A 23 -8.64 25.39 0.75
N ARG A 24 -7.67 24.63 0.24
CA ARG A 24 -6.36 25.15 -0.19
C ARG A 24 -5.73 24.30 -1.27
N ASN A 25 -4.90 24.91 -2.10
CA ASN A 25 -4.00 24.16 -2.98
C ASN A 25 -2.92 23.47 -2.15
N ARG A 26 -2.64 22.22 -2.49
CA ARG A 26 -1.56 21.45 -1.91
C ARG A 26 -0.73 20.80 -3.01
N ILE A 27 0.57 20.78 -2.81
CA ILE A 27 1.52 20.02 -3.61
C ILE A 27 1.23 18.52 -3.51
N GLY A 28 1.59 17.76 -4.56
CA GLY A 28 1.45 16.31 -4.61
C GLY A 28 2.42 15.60 -3.67
N VAL A 29 2.03 14.43 -3.19
CA VAL A 29 2.88 13.62 -2.30
C VAL A 29 4.18 13.22 -2.99
N GLU A 30 4.14 12.91 -4.28
CA GLU A 30 5.28 12.53 -5.08
C GLU A 30 6.34 13.63 -5.20
N HIS A 31 5.93 14.90 -5.18
CA HIS A 31 6.87 16.02 -5.18
C HIS A 31 7.57 16.15 -3.83
N LEU A 32 6.81 16.12 -2.73
CA LEU A 32 7.37 16.16 -1.37
C LEU A 32 8.39 15.03 -1.14
N VAL A 33 8.04 13.83 -1.60
CA VAL A 33 8.90 12.65 -1.47
C VAL A 33 10.14 12.77 -2.36
N ALA A 34 9.99 13.24 -3.60
CA ALA A 34 11.12 13.47 -4.51
C ALA A 34 12.10 14.54 -3.99
N ASP A 35 11.58 15.61 -3.39
CA ASP A 35 12.39 16.72 -2.88
C ASP A 35 13.29 16.27 -1.72
N GLU A 36 12.89 15.24 -0.97
CA GLU A 36 13.69 14.57 0.06
C GLU A 36 14.63 13.48 -0.50
N GLY A 37 14.77 13.40 -1.84
CA GLY A 37 15.65 12.44 -2.53
C GLY A 37 15.11 11.02 -2.58
N ILE A 38 13.84 10.79 -2.24
CA ILE A 38 13.23 9.47 -2.32
C ILE A 38 12.73 9.25 -3.74
N THR A 39 13.22 8.18 -4.36
CA THR A 39 13.03 7.94 -5.80
C THR A 39 11.81 7.08 -6.11
N HIS A 40 11.32 6.28 -5.14
CA HIS A 40 10.27 5.29 -5.37
C HIS A 40 9.35 5.08 -4.16
N PHE A 41 8.09 4.67 -4.39
CA PHE A 41 7.18 4.15 -3.36
C PHE A 41 6.10 3.21 -3.90
N PHE A 42 5.27 2.66 -2.99
CA PHE A 42 4.20 1.72 -3.33
C PHE A 42 2.82 2.38 -3.36
N LEU A 43 1.97 1.95 -4.29
CA LEU A 43 0.59 2.38 -4.45
C LEU A 43 -0.37 1.18 -4.47
N GLU A 44 -1.64 1.46 -4.21
CA GLU A 44 -2.72 0.51 -4.49
C GLU A 44 -2.96 0.33 -5.99
N HIS A 45 -3.29 -0.89 -6.41
CA HIS A 45 -3.44 -1.29 -7.82
C HIS A 45 -4.39 -0.37 -8.60
N HIS A 46 -5.56 -0.07 -8.03
CA HIS A 46 -6.60 0.73 -8.70
C HIS A 46 -6.13 2.15 -9.08
N LEU A 47 -5.17 2.73 -8.35
CA LEU A 47 -4.60 4.04 -8.68
C LEU A 47 -3.74 3.98 -9.95
N VAL A 48 -3.04 2.86 -10.16
CA VAL A 48 -2.25 2.62 -11.37
C VAL A 48 -3.15 2.23 -12.52
N GLU A 49 -4.11 1.34 -12.30
CA GLU A 49 -5.06 0.89 -13.31
C GLU A 49 -5.93 2.02 -13.86
N SER A 50 -6.28 2.99 -13.01
CA SER A 50 -7.12 4.15 -13.38
C SER A 50 -6.31 5.40 -13.75
N SER A 51 -4.98 5.27 -13.88
CA SER A 51 -4.09 6.41 -14.15
C SER A 51 -4.23 6.94 -15.58
N ARG A 52 -3.80 8.18 -15.79
CA ARG A 52 -3.71 8.81 -17.11
C ARG A 52 -2.33 8.61 -17.69
N SER A 53 -2.24 8.37 -19.00
CA SER A 53 -0.97 8.37 -19.71
C SER A 53 -0.49 9.80 -19.94
N GLU A 54 0.78 10.07 -19.76
CA GLU A 54 1.29 11.44 -20.02
C GLU A 54 2.59 11.43 -20.81
N TRP A 55 3.48 10.49 -20.52
CA TRP A 55 4.76 10.35 -21.19
C TRP A 55 5.06 8.88 -21.52
N VAL A 56 5.63 8.63 -22.69
CA VAL A 56 6.07 7.30 -23.12
C VAL A 56 7.52 7.34 -23.54
N ASN A 57 8.28 6.29 -23.21
CA ASN A 57 9.62 6.08 -23.73
C ASN A 57 9.57 5.17 -24.95
N ASN A 58 9.96 5.68 -26.12
CA ASN A 58 10.15 4.90 -27.34
C ASN A 58 11.61 4.92 -27.74
N GLY A 59 12.30 3.79 -27.58
CA GLY A 59 13.69 3.64 -28.04
C GLY A 59 14.69 4.59 -27.35
N GLY A 60 14.46 4.93 -26.08
CA GLY A 60 15.32 5.81 -25.30
C GLY A 60 14.93 7.29 -25.33
N SER A 61 13.92 7.66 -26.12
CA SER A 61 13.39 9.03 -26.20
C SER A 61 12.03 9.16 -25.55
N TRP A 62 11.85 10.21 -24.74
CA TRP A 62 10.60 10.49 -24.04
C TRP A 62 9.70 11.40 -24.88
N HIS A 63 8.44 11.00 -25.05
CA HIS A 63 7.44 11.73 -25.81
C HIS A 63 6.21 12.01 -24.96
N LYS A 64 5.72 13.26 -25.00
CA LYS A 64 4.45 13.64 -24.38
C LYS A 64 3.31 13.05 -25.21
N VAL A 65 2.33 12.45 -24.55
CA VAL A 65 1.18 11.78 -25.17
C VAL A 65 -0.14 12.30 -24.61
N ASP A 66 -1.23 11.91 -25.24
CA ASP A 66 -2.59 12.18 -24.75
C ASP A 66 -2.91 11.38 -23.46
N TRP A 67 -3.83 11.90 -22.65
CA TRP A 67 -4.27 11.27 -21.39
C TRP A 67 -4.89 9.89 -21.54
N ASN A 68 -5.39 9.58 -22.73
CA ASN A 68 -6.01 8.29 -23.06
C ASN A 68 -5.16 7.45 -24.04
N GLU A 69 -3.87 7.79 -24.23
CA GLU A 69 -2.95 7.01 -25.07
C GLU A 69 -2.86 5.53 -24.64
N ALA A 70 -2.95 5.27 -23.33
CA ALA A 70 -2.98 3.93 -22.77
C ALA A 70 -4.09 3.05 -23.36
N GLU A 71 -5.23 3.63 -23.71
CA GLU A 71 -6.38 2.91 -24.28
C GLU A 71 -6.15 2.54 -25.75
N LYS A 72 -5.39 3.35 -26.48
CA LYS A 72 -5.05 3.09 -27.88
C LYS A 72 -4.03 1.95 -28.02
N TYR A 73 -3.10 1.86 -27.07
CA TYR A 73 -1.97 0.91 -27.11
C TYR A 73 -1.82 0.12 -25.80
N PRO A 74 -2.80 -0.72 -25.42
CA PRO A 74 -2.81 -1.42 -24.14
C PRO A 74 -1.63 -2.39 -23.96
N ALA A 75 -1.08 -2.92 -25.06
CA ALA A 75 0.06 -3.84 -25.02
C ALA A 75 1.40 -3.21 -24.59
N ARG A 76 1.46 -1.89 -24.40
CA ARG A 76 2.68 -1.18 -23.98
C ARG A 76 2.93 -1.20 -22.46
N GLY A 77 2.17 -1.97 -21.70
CA GLY A 77 2.34 -2.06 -20.24
C GLY A 77 1.87 -0.81 -19.48
N TRP A 78 1.11 0.07 -20.14
CA TRP A 78 0.39 1.13 -19.44
C TRP A 78 -0.53 0.53 -18.39
N ARG A 79 -0.65 1.18 -17.23
CA ARG A 79 -1.59 0.77 -16.18
C ARG A 79 -1.35 -0.67 -15.68
N ASN A 80 -0.22 -1.29 -16.03
CA ASN A 80 0.12 -2.64 -15.62
C ASN A 80 0.73 -2.61 -14.21
N VAL A 81 0.10 -3.35 -13.29
CA VAL A 81 0.53 -3.47 -11.89
C VAL A 81 1.87 -4.17 -11.72
N HIS A 82 2.29 -4.96 -12.73
CA HIS A 82 3.56 -5.66 -12.75
C HIS A 82 4.70 -4.85 -13.38
N GLU A 83 4.43 -3.62 -13.81
CA GLU A 83 5.42 -2.72 -14.38
C GLU A 83 5.60 -1.48 -13.49
N SER A 84 6.83 -0.98 -13.41
CA SER A 84 7.09 0.27 -12.70
C SER A 84 6.57 1.46 -13.50
N GLN A 85 5.88 2.39 -12.85
CA GLN A 85 5.27 3.54 -13.53
C GLN A 85 5.92 4.84 -13.07
N GLY A 86 6.20 5.76 -13.99
CA GLY A 86 6.61 7.12 -13.64
C GLY A 86 5.41 7.94 -13.16
N LEU A 87 5.56 8.65 -12.04
CA LEU A 87 4.49 9.46 -11.45
C LEU A 87 4.86 10.94 -11.39
N ASN A 88 3.97 11.77 -11.90
CA ASN A 88 3.95 13.21 -11.71
C ASN A 88 2.52 13.71 -11.86
N SER A 89 2.06 14.57 -10.94
CA SER A 89 0.72 15.18 -11.01
C SER A 89 0.71 16.63 -11.48
N ASP A 90 1.87 17.22 -11.78
CA ASP A 90 1.96 18.63 -12.15
C ASP A 90 1.73 18.96 -13.62
N GLY A 91 1.75 17.96 -14.49
CA GLY A 91 1.63 18.12 -15.94
C GLY A 91 2.78 18.90 -16.60
N GLY A 92 3.78 19.28 -15.80
CA GLY A 92 4.84 20.23 -16.12
C GLY A 92 6.13 19.58 -16.61
N GLY A 93 6.23 18.25 -16.53
CA GLY A 93 7.42 17.53 -16.97
C GLY A 93 7.35 16.04 -16.79
N MET A 94 8.52 15.41 -16.86
CA MET A 94 8.68 13.97 -16.65
C MET A 94 8.34 13.54 -15.22
N ALA A 95 8.28 12.24 -14.99
CA ALA A 95 8.05 11.65 -13.68
C ALA A 95 9.03 12.19 -12.62
N ARG A 96 8.53 12.50 -11.43
CA ARG A 96 9.33 12.92 -10.26
C ARG A 96 9.84 11.73 -9.46
N VAL A 97 9.02 10.67 -9.40
CA VAL A 97 9.30 9.41 -8.73
C VAL A 97 8.75 8.27 -9.58
N THR A 98 9.18 7.06 -9.24
CA THR A 98 8.61 5.84 -9.81
C THR A 98 7.74 5.13 -8.76
N VAL A 99 6.63 4.54 -9.19
CA VAL A 99 5.72 3.81 -8.30
C VAL A 99 5.61 2.35 -8.70
N LEU A 100 5.41 1.52 -7.69
CA LEU A 100 5.12 0.09 -7.82
C LEU A 100 3.73 -0.16 -7.28
N ALA A 101 2.90 -0.89 -8.03
CA ALA A 101 1.55 -1.20 -7.60
C ALA A 101 1.51 -2.49 -6.78
N ARG A 102 0.58 -2.56 -5.83
CA ARG A 102 0.21 -3.81 -5.17
C ARG A 102 -0.37 -4.78 -6.20
N ASP A 103 -0.02 -6.06 -6.10
CA ASP A 103 -0.63 -7.12 -6.91
C ASP A 103 -1.90 -7.65 -6.22
N PRO A 104 -3.10 -7.49 -6.82
CA PRO A 104 -4.33 -7.93 -6.19
C PRO A 104 -4.45 -9.46 -6.09
N GLN A 105 -3.94 -10.22 -7.06
CA GLN A 105 -4.06 -11.69 -7.11
C GLN A 105 -3.17 -12.36 -6.07
N ILE A 106 -1.92 -11.92 -5.96
CA ILE A 106 -1.00 -12.40 -4.92
C ILE A 106 -1.56 -12.03 -3.54
N CYS A 107 -2.08 -10.81 -3.39
CA CYS A 107 -2.65 -10.39 -2.12
C CYS A 107 -3.88 -11.21 -1.73
N GLU A 108 -4.77 -11.52 -2.66
CA GLU A 108 -5.93 -12.37 -2.40
C GLU A 108 -5.53 -13.78 -1.97
N SER A 109 -4.49 -14.34 -2.61
CA SER A 109 -3.96 -15.67 -2.28
C SER A 109 -3.45 -15.79 -0.84
N VAL A 110 -3.06 -14.67 -0.22
CA VAL A 110 -2.52 -14.65 1.15
C VAL A 110 -3.53 -14.11 2.15
N TRP A 111 -4.21 -13.01 1.82
CA TRP A 111 -5.01 -12.23 2.76
C TRP A 111 -6.51 -12.48 2.67
N SER A 112 -6.98 -13.31 1.75
CA SER A 112 -8.38 -13.71 1.74
C SER A 112 -8.71 -14.53 2.99
N GLY A 113 -9.71 -14.09 3.75
CA GLY A 113 -10.21 -14.86 4.90
C GLY A 113 -10.91 -16.17 4.52
N ALA A 114 -11.25 -16.37 3.24
CA ALA A 114 -11.96 -17.55 2.76
C ALA A 114 -11.03 -18.56 2.07
N VAL A 115 -10.08 -18.08 1.24
CA VAL A 115 -9.24 -18.92 0.38
C VAL A 115 -7.74 -18.69 0.57
N GLY A 116 -7.36 -17.77 1.46
CA GLY A 116 -5.96 -17.44 1.69
C GLY A 116 -5.24 -18.55 2.46
N TYR A 117 -3.93 -18.69 2.24
CA TYR A 117 -3.11 -19.70 2.94
C TYR A 117 -3.34 -19.73 4.47
N PRO A 118 -3.43 -18.60 5.19
CA PRO A 118 -3.61 -18.61 6.64
C PRO A 118 -4.94 -19.22 7.12
N ALA A 119 -5.91 -19.42 6.22
CA ALA A 119 -7.19 -20.06 6.55
C ALA A 119 -7.11 -21.60 6.59
N ASP A 120 -5.99 -22.20 6.18
CA ASP A 120 -5.79 -23.65 6.28
C ASP A 120 -5.78 -24.10 7.75
N GLY A 121 -6.63 -25.08 8.08
CA GLY A 121 -6.77 -25.63 9.43
C GLY A 121 -5.54 -26.35 9.97
N ALA A 122 -4.53 -26.61 9.14
CA ALA A 122 -3.22 -27.07 9.57
C ALA A 122 -2.41 -25.96 10.29
N TYR A 123 -2.74 -24.68 10.08
CA TYR A 123 -2.11 -23.56 10.79
C TYR A 123 -2.68 -23.36 12.21
N MET A 124 -1.96 -22.60 13.02
CA MET A 124 -2.33 -22.32 14.40
C MET A 124 -3.49 -21.31 14.48
N GLU A 125 -4.49 -21.62 15.31
CA GLU A 125 -5.64 -20.73 15.53
C GLU A 125 -5.23 -19.49 16.35
N PHE A 126 -5.32 -18.32 15.73
CA PHE A 126 -4.94 -17.04 16.33
C PHE A 126 -5.84 -16.65 17.52
N HIS A 127 -7.14 -16.96 17.47
CA HIS A 127 -8.11 -16.49 18.48
C HIS A 127 -8.20 -17.40 19.70
N LYS A 128 -7.52 -18.55 19.71
CA LYS A 128 -7.56 -19.52 20.81
C LYS A 128 -6.32 -19.38 21.68
N ASN A 129 -6.49 -18.72 22.82
CA ASN A 129 -5.44 -18.64 23.84
C ASN A 129 -5.58 -19.80 24.84
N GLY A 130 -4.47 -20.50 25.11
CA GLY A 130 -4.42 -21.55 26.11
C GLY A 130 -4.44 -20.98 27.52
N ALA A 131 -5.50 -21.25 28.28
CA ALA A 131 -5.49 -21.05 29.72
C ALA A 131 -4.76 -22.24 30.39
N LEU A 132 -3.44 -22.18 30.49
CA LEU A 132 -2.70 -23.01 31.43
C LEU A 132 -2.16 -22.12 32.55
N THR A 133 -2.97 -21.93 33.58
CA THR A 133 -2.48 -21.44 34.88
C THR A 133 -1.80 -22.63 35.56
N VAL A 134 -0.47 -22.61 35.65
CA VAL A 134 0.26 -23.55 36.51
C VAL A 134 -0.12 -23.23 37.96
N ALA A 135 -0.96 -24.06 38.57
CA ALA A 135 -1.20 -23.98 40.01
C ALA A 135 0.02 -24.54 40.75
N CYS A 136 0.83 -23.66 41.34
CA CYS A 136 1.85 -24.05 42.29
C CYS A 136 1.17 -24.37 43.63
N ALA A 137 1.09 -25.65 44.00
CA ALA A 137 0.65 -26.07 45.33
C ALA A 137 1.88 -26.25 46.23
N ILE A 138 2.04 -25.36 47.22
CA ILE A 138 2.96 -25.58 48.34
C ILE A 138 2.25 -26.44 49.37
N GLY A 139 2.58 -27.73 49.42
CA GLY A 139 2.07 -28.63 50.45
C GLY A 139 2.63 -28.27 51.82
N LYS A 140 1.77 -27.84 52.76
CA LYS A 140 2.10 -27.87 54.19
C LYS A 140 1.69 -29.23 54.73
N SER A 141 2.65 -29.98 55.25
CA SER A 141 2.40 -31.22 55.99
C SER A 141 1.52 -30.94 57.22
N PRO A 142 0.54 -31.80 57.56
CA PRO A 142 -0.25 -31.61 58.75
C PRO A 142 0.62 -31.84 59.99
N VAL A 143 0.75 -30.81 60.82
CA VAL A 143 1.34 -30.93 62.16
C VAL A 143 0.37 -31.76 63.01
N LYS A 144 0.80 -32.95 63.44
CA LYS A 144 0.08 -33.72 64.48
C LYS A 144 0.14 -32.94 65.79
N ALA A 145 -1.02 -32.65 66.38
CA ALA A 145 -1.11 -32.16 67.74
C ALA A 145 -0.62 -33.27 68.72
N PRO A 146 0.17 -32.95 69.74
CA PRO A 146 0.51 -33.91 70.78
C PRO A 146 -0.70 -34.16 71.70
N ILE A 147 -0.76 -35.39 72.20
CA ILE A 147 -1.77 -35.94 73.11
C ILE A 147 -1.70 -35.24 74.46
#